data_AF-A0A6B3H3I6-F1
#
_entry.id   AF-A0A6B3H3I6-F1
#
_cell.length_a   1.000
_cell.length_b   1.000
_cell.length_c   1.000
_cell.angle_alpha   90.00
_cell.angle_beta   90.00
_cell.angle_gamma   90.00
#
_symmetry.space_group_name_H-M   'P 1'
#
loop_
_entity.id
_entity.type
_entity.pdbx_description
1 polymer ?
#
loop_
_entity_poly.entity_id
_entity_poly.type
_entity_poly.pdbx_seq_one_letter_code
_entity_poly.pdbx_strand_id
1 'polypeptide(L)'
;RTFDEKFGQDRPLHYGQVYSTMSRLLKNGLVEVDGVESEGGPERKRYAITDAGITDVSQWLAQPEKPEPYLQSTLYTKVVLALLTDRSAAGLLDTQRSAHLRMMRILTDRKRQGDLADQLICDHALFHLEADLRWLELTAARL
;
A
#
# COMPACT_ATOMS: atom_id res chain seq x y z
N ARG A 1 -2.85 -13.07 -6.94
CA ARG A 1 -2.25 -13.83 -5.81
C ARG A 1 -1.02 -13.11 -5.28
N THR A 2 0.14 -13.13 -5.93
CA THR A 2 1.35 -12.42 -5.43
C THR A 2 1.14 -10.91 -5.23
N PHE A 3 0.44 -10.23 -6.15
CA PHE A 3 0.11 -8.81 -5.97
C PHE A 3 -0.71 -8.57 -4.69
N ASP A 4 -1.73 -9.39 -4.45
CA ASP A 4 -2.63 -9.24 -3.30
C ASP A 4 -1.88 -9.47 -1.98
N GLU A 5 -0.95 -10.42 -1.97
CA GLU A 5 -0.10 -10.73 -0.82
C GLU A 5 0.90 -9.60 -0.49
N LYS A 6 1.54 -9.02 -1.51
CA LYS A 6 2.58 -8.00 -1.32
C LYS A 6 2.02 -6.57 -1.21
N PHE A 7 0.95 -6.26 -1.94
CA PHE A 7 0.44 -4.89 -2.13
C PHE A 7 -1.06 -4.70 -1.85
N GLY A 8 -1.83 -5.78 -1.69
CA GLY A 8 -3.30 -5.72 -1.65
C GLY A 8 -3.95 -5.35 -0.32
N GLN A 9 -3.20 -5.24 0.78
CA GLN A 9 -3.77 -5.06 2.12
C GLN A 9 -4.55 -3.74 2.29
N ASP A 10 -4.09 -2.65 1.68
CA ASP A 10 -4.74 -1.32 1.79
C ASP A 10 -5.42 -0.87 0.49
N ARG A 11 -5.17 -1.56 -0.62
CA ARG A 11 -5.68 -1.17 -1.95
C ARG A 11 -6.00 -2.41 -2.80
N PRO A 12 -7.16 -3.04 -2.60
CA PRO A 12 -7.54 -4.20 -3.40
C PRO A 12 -7.63 -3.80 -4.87
N LEU A 13 -6.95 -4.55 -5.74
CA LEU A 13 -6.95 -4.29 -7.17
C LEU A 13 -8.16 -4.97 -7.82
N HIS A 14 -9.08 -4.17 -8.35
CA HIS A 14 -10.27 -4.71 -9.01
C HIS A 14 -9.89 -5.46 -10.30
N TYR A 15 -10.47 -6.65 -10.51
CA TYR A 15 -10.20 -7.46 -11.71
C TYR A 15 -10.39 -6.70 -13.03
N GLY A 16 -11.40 -5.83 -13.15
CA GLY A 16 -11.58 -4.99 -14.33
C GLY A 16 -10.41 -4.01 -14.59
N GLN A 17 -9.76 -3.52 -13.53
CA GLN A 17 -8.57 -2.68 -13.64
C GLN A 17 -7.35 -3.49 -14.10
N VAL A 18 -7.24 -4.75 -13.68
CA VAL A 18 -6.18 -5.67 -14.17
C VAL A 18 -6.31 -5.85 -15.68
N TYR A 19 -7.49 -6.24 -16.17
CA TYR A 19 -7.69 -6.49 -17.61
C TYR A 19 -7.47 -5.26 -18.49
N SER A 20 -7.96 -4.10 -18.05
CA SER A 20 -7.76 -2.83 -18.78
C SER A 20 -6.29 -2.38 -18.77
N THR A 21 -5.55 -2.69 -17.70
CA THR A 21 -4.12 -2.39 -17.62
C THR A 21 -3.31 -3.36 -18.49
N MET A 22 -3.57 -4.67 -18.42
CA MET A 22 -2.91 -5.66 -19.28
C MET A 22 -3.14 -5.38 -20.77
N SER A 23 -4.36 -5.00 -21.15
CA SER A 23 -4.66 -4.58 -22.54
C SER A 23 -3.82 -3.39 -23.00
N ARG A 24 -3.58 -2.40 -22.12
CA ARG A 24 -2.74 -1.24 -22.43
C ARG A 24 -1.27 -1.59 -22.53
N LEU A 25 -0.75 -2.40 -21.60
CA LEU A 25 0.64 -2.87 -21.63
C LEU A 25 0.92 -3.66 -22.92
N LEU A 26 -0.01 -4.53 -23.32
CA LEU A 26 0.09 -5.30 -24.57
C LEU A 26 0.07 -4.37 -25.80
N LYS A 27 -0.85 -3.41 -25.84
CA LYS A 27 -0.92 -2.41 -26.92
C LYS A 27 0.36 -1.59 -27.04
N ASN A 28 1.02 -1.31 -25.92
CA ASN A 28 2.28 -0.55 -25.86
C ASN A 28 3.53 -1.44 -26.06
N GLY A 29 3.37 -2.74 -26.29
CA GLY A 29 4.48 -3.67 -26.48
C GLY A 29 5.33 -3.93 -25.24
N LEU A 30 4.84 -3.59 -24.04
CA LEU A 30 5.55 -3.78 -22.77
C LEU A 30 5.37 -5.20 -22.21
N VAL A 31 4.33 -5.89 -22.66
CA VAL A 31 4.08 -7.32 -22.39
C VAL A 31 3.60 -7.98 -23.67
N GLU A 32 3.74 -9.29 -23.75
CA GLU A 32 3.21 -10.12 -24.84
C GLU A 32 2.42 -11.31 -24.28
N VAL A 33 1.63 -11.98 -25.13
CA VAL A 33 0.87 -13.17 -24.73
C VAL A 33 1.77 -14.39 -24.87
N ASP A 34 2.11 -15.02 -23.74
CA ASP A 34 2.99 -16.19 -23.63
C ASP A 34 2.20 -17.52 -23.56
N GLY A 35 0.87 -17.43 -23.59
CA GLY A 35 0.01 -18.61 -23.75
C GLY A 35 -1.41 -18.41 -23.22
N VAL A 36 -2.22 -19.45 -23.41
CA VAL A 36 -3.57 -19.55 -22.85
C VAL A 36 -3.64 -20.82 -22.00
N GLU A 37 -3.93 -20.66 -20.71
CA GLU A 37 -4.20 -21.79 -19.82
C GLU A 37 -5.69 -22.12 -19.83
N SER A 38 -6.00 -23.41 -20.04
CA SER A 38 -7.34 -23.99 -19.94
C SER A 38 -7.31 -25.26 -19.08
N GLU A 39 -7.29 -25.10 -17.77
CA GLU A 39 -7.57 -26.19 -16.82
C GLU A 39 -9.06 -26.19 -16.46
N GLY A 40 -9.93 -26.51 -17.42
CA GLY A 40 -11.35 -26.78 -17.17
C GLY A 40 -12.21 -25.58 -16.77
N GLY A 41 -11.74 -24.35 -16.98
CA GLY A 41 -12.45 -23.09 -16.73
C GLY A 41 -12.24 -22.06 -17.85
N PRO A 42 -12.72 -20.81 -17.69
CA PRO A 42 -12.55 -19.78 -18.72
C PRO A 42 -11.07 -19.54 -19.03
N GLU A 43 -10.75 -19.42 -20.32
CA GLU A 43 -9.39 -19.22 -20.84
C GLU A 43 -8.67 -18.07 -20.13
N ARG A 44 -7.51 -18.37 -19.54
CA ARG A 44 -6.65 -17.36 -18.90
C ARG A 44 -5.44 -17.09 -19.78
N LYS A 45 -5.33 -15.86 -20.26
CA LYS A 45 -4.12 -15.41 -20.97
C LYS A 45 -2.98 -15.24 -19.97
N ARG A 46 -1.87 -15.92 -20.22
CA ARG A 46 -0.59 -15.63 -19.58
C ARG A 46 0.14 -14.56 -20.36
N TYR A 47 0.77 -13.65 -19.64
CA TYR A 47 1.55 -12.57 -20.22
C TYR A 47 3.00 -12.69 -19.76
N ALA A 48 3.93 -12.45 -20.68
CA ALA A 48 5.34 -12.28 -20.39
C ALA A 48 5.74 -10.82 -20.59
N ILE A 49 6.68 -10.32 -19.78
CA ILE A 49 7.26 -8.99 -19.95
C ILE A 49 8.25 -9.01 -21.13
N THR A 50 8.25 -7.97 -21.96
CA THR A 50 9.20 -7.83 -23.08
C THR A 50 10.45 -7.07 -22.62
N ASP A 51 11.50 -7.04 -23.45
CA ASP A 51 12.68 -6.20 -23.21
C ASP A 51 12.34 -4.71 -23.05
N ALA A 52 11.34 -4.24 -23.80
CA ALA A 52 10.81 -2.89 -23.67
C ALA A 52 10.14 -2.69 -22.30
N GLY A 53 9.37 -3.67 -21.82
CA GLY A 53 8.79 -3.65 -20.48
C GLY A 53 9.85 -3.65 -19.37
N ILE A 54 10.91 -4.46 -19.50
CA ILE A 54 12.02 -4.48 -18.54
C ILE A 54 12.72 -3.11 -18.48
N THR A 55 12.95 -2.50 -19.64
CA THR A 55 13.56 -1.16 -19.74
C THR A 55 12.67 -0.09 -19.10
N ASP A 56 11.36 -0.14 -19.37
CA ASP A 56 10.38 0.79 -18.80
C ASP A 56 10.33 0.71 -17.27
N VAL A 57 10.28 -0.52 -16.71
CA VAL A 57 10.35 -0.74 -15.26
C VAL A 57 11.66 -0.20 -14.67
N SER A 58 12.79 -0.43 -15.35
CA SER A 58 14.10 0.05 -14.90
C SER A 58 14.16 1.58 -14.86
N GLN A 59 13.61 2.24 -15.88
CA GLN A 59 13.53 3.70 -15.93
C GLN A 59 12.59 4.23 -14.83
N TRP A 60 11.43 3.60 -14.63
CA TRP A 60 10.50 3.99 -13.58
C TRP A 60 11.11 3.87 -12.19
N LEU A 61 11.81 2.77 -11.90
CA LEU A 61 12.51 2.57 -10.61
C LEU A 61 13.63 3.60 -10.37
N ALA A 62 14.24 4.15 -11.42
CA ALA A 62 15.27 5.17 -11.33
C ALA A 62 14.72 6.60 -11.17
N GLN A 63 13.42 6.81 -11.46
CA GLN A 63 12.79 8.11 -11.39
C GLN A 63 12.38 8.42 -9.94
N PRO A 64 12.83 9.53 -9.34
CA PRO A 64 12.41 9.90 -8.00
C PRO A 64 10.94 10.32 -7.97
N GLU A 65 10.21 9.80 -6.99
CA GLU A 65 8.90 10.32 -6.62
C GLU A 65 9.06 11.67 -5.90
N LYS A 66 8.14 12.61 -6.17
CA LYS A 66 8.17 13.92 -5.51
C LYS A 66 7.87 13.74 -4.02
N PRO A 67 8.65 14.36 -3.11
CA PRO A 67 8.30 14.39 -1.70
C PRO A 67 7.04 15.23 -1.50
N GLU A 68 5.89 14.58 -1.35
CA GLU A 68 4.65 15.27 -1.02
C GLU A 68 4.50 15.36 0.51
N PRO A 69 4.19 16.56 1.07
CA PRO A 69 3.84 16.67 2.47
C PRO A 69 2.54 15.88 2.68
N TYR A 70 2.68 14.72 3.30
CA TYR A 70 1.65 13.68 3.44
C TYR A 70 0.26 14.29 3.64
N LEU A 71 -0.58 14.15 2.61
CA LEU A 71 -1.95 14.69 2.54
C LEU A 71 -2.80 14.12 3.68
N GLN A 72 -3.48 15.02 4.40
CA GLN A 72 -4.80 14.86 5.02
C GLN A 72 -5.22 13.42 5.33
N SER A 73 -4.48 12.72 6.20
CA SER A 73 -4.91 11.40 6.64
C SER A 73 -6.30 11.51 7.27
N THR A 74 -7.19 10.54 7.01
CA THR A 74 -8.51 10.52 7.66
C THR A 74 -8.38 10.62 9.18
N LEU A 75 -7.27 10.10 9.74
CA LEU A 75 -6.87 10.27 11.13
C LEU A 75 -6.68 11.75 11.50
N TYR A 76 -5.83 12.48 10.77
CA TYR A 76 -5.64 13.92 10.93
C TYR A 76 -6.97 14.67 10.89
N THR A 77 -7.78 14.41 9.86
CA THR A 77 -9.10 15.04 9.68
C THR A 77 -10.03 14.76 10.86
N LYS A 78 -10.08 13.52 11.37
CA LYS A 78 -10.91 13.16 12.53
C LYS A 78 -10.48 13.90 13.80
N VAL A 79 -9.18 14.00 14.07
CA VAL A 79 -8.66 14.71 15.24
C VAL A 79 -8.95 16.21 15.14
N VAL A 80 -8.64 16.84 13.99
CA VAL A 80 -8.92 18.26 13.77
C VAL A 80 -10.41 18.56 13.89
N LEU A 81 -11.29 17.73 13.31
CA LEU A 81 -12.74 17.91 13.44
C LEU A 81 -13.24 17.72 14.88
N ALA A 82 -12.69 16.78 15.64
CA ALA A 82 -13.03 16.63 17.05
C ALA A 82 -12.71 17.93 17.83
N LEU A 83 -11.54 18.51 17.58
CA LEU A 83 -11.13 19.78 18.19
C LEU A 83 -12.01 20.96 17.75
N LEU A 84 -12.28 21.10 16.45
CA LEU A 84 -13.12 22.17 15.90
C LEU A 84 -14.59 22.09 16.35
N THR A 85 -15.02 20.95 16.88
CA THR A 85 -16.41 20.72 17.34
C THR A 85 -16.52 20.59 18.86
N ASP A 86 -15.46 20.97 19.61
CA ASP A 86 -15.37 20.88 21.08
C ASP A 86 -15.69 19.47 21.62
N ARG A 87 -15.46 18.43 20.81
CA ARG A 87 -15.60 17.04 21.24
C ARG A 87 -14.29 16.58 21.87
N SER A 88 -14.39 15.80 22.94
CA SER A 88 -13.20 15.23 23.57
C SER A 88 -12.42 14.37 22.58
N ALA A 89 -11.21 14.82 22.25
CA ALA A 89 -10.30 14.08 21.39
C ALA A 89 -9.59 12.95 22.16
N ALA A 90 -9.58 12.94 23.50
CA ALA A 90 -8.85 11.96 24.30
C ALA A 90 -9.25 10.51 23.97
N GLY A 91 -10.56 10.21 23.93
CA GLY A 91 -11.04 8.87 23.58
C GLY A 91 -10.73 8.47 22.13
N LEU A 92 -10.72 9.44 21.20
CA LEU A 92 -10.30 9.22 19.82
C LEU A 92 -8.81 8.89 19.76
N LEU A 93 -7.96 9.67 20.43
CA LEU A 93 -6.51 9.49 20.45
C LEU A 93 -6.13 8.13 21.05
N ASP A 94 -6.75 7.70 22.15
CA ASP A 94 -6.48 6.40 22.78
C ASP A 94 -6.92 5.21 21.90
N THR A 95 -8.09 5.35 21.25
CA THR A 95 -8.59 4.34 20.30
C THR A 95 -7.64 4.19 19.11
N GLN A 96 -7.15 5.31 18.59
CA GLN A 96 -6.20 5.33 17.47
C GLN A 96 -4.85 4.76 17.90
N ARG A 97 -4.29 5.19 19.05
CA ARG A 97 -3.05 4.63 19.61
C ARG A 97 -3.11 3.10 19.68
N SER A 98 -4.20 2.58 20.25
CA SER A 98 -4.39 1.14 20.39
C SER A 98 -4.47 0.41 19.04
N ALA A 99 -5.08 1.02 18.03
CA ALA A 99 -5.14 0.46 16.68
C ALA A 99 -3.76 0.44 16.01
N HIS A 100 -2.98 1.51 16.12
CA HIS A 100 -1.64 1.59 15.54
C HIS A 100 -0.71 0.54 16.18
N LEU A 101 -0.70 0.44 17.52
CA LEU A 101 0.11 -0.56 18.23
C LEU A 101 -0.24 -2.01 17.84
N ARG A 102 -1.53 -2.31 17.63
CA ARG A 102 -1.96 -3.63 17.14
C ARG A 102 -1.42 -3.91 15.75
N MET A 103 -1.54 -2.96 14.82
CA MET A 103 -1.03 -3.13 13.46
C MET A 103 0.50 -3.26 13.43
N MET A 104 1.21 -2.46 14.22
CA MET A 104 2.67 -2.57 14.34
C MET A 104 3.10 -3.96 14.81
N ARG A 105 2.36 -4.59 15.73
CA ARG A 105 2.62 -5.96 16.15
C ARG A 105 2.45 -6.96 15.01
N ILE A 106 1.34 -6.86 14.25
CA ILE A 106 1.08 -7.71 13.08
C ILE A 106 2.20 -7.58 12.04
N LEU A 107 2.61 -6.35 11.73
CA LEU A 107 3.69 -6.09 10.77
C LEU A 107 5.05 -6.55 11.27
N THR A 108 5.33 -6.44 12.57
CA THR A 108 6.56 -6.96 13.18
C THR A 108 6.64 -8.48 13.05
N ASP A 109 5.54 -9.18 13.27
CA ASP A 109 5.47 -10.65 13.13
C ASP A 109 5.62 -11.07 11.66
N ARG A 110 4.93 -10.37 10.73
CA ARG A 110 5.08 -10.59 9.28
C ARG A 110 6.53 -10.36 8.84
N LYS A 111 7.15 -9.27 9.29
CA LYS A 111 8.54 -8.92 8.98
C LYS A 111 9.49 -10.07 9.35
N ARG A 112 9.32 -10.67 10.53
CA ARG A 112 10.19 -11.75 11.03
C ARG A 112 10.13 -13.02 10.18
N GLN A 113 9.02 -13.25 9.49
CA GLN A 113 8.77 -14.49 8.74
C GLN A 113 9.02 -14.31 7.22
N GLY A 114 9.16 -13.07 6.75
CA GLY A 114 9.22 -12.73 5.33
C GLY A 114 10.62 -12.70 4.73
N ASP A 115 10.66 -12.74 3.40
CA ASP A 115 11.85 -12.46 2.58
C ASP A 115 12.28 -10.98 2.69
N LEU A 116 13.40 -10.61 2.06
CA LEU A 116 13.89 -9.22 2.08
C LEU A 116 12.85 -8.21 1.56
N ALA A 117 12.08 -8.58 0.53
CA ALA A 117 11.06 -7.69 -0.02
C ALA A 117 9.91 -7.46 0.99
N ASP A 118 9.43 -8.52 1.64
CA ASP A 118 8.45 -8.42 2.72
C ASP A 118 8.99 -7.61 3.91
N GLN A 119 10.26 -7.78 4.26
CA GLN A 119 10.88 -7.04 5.34
C GLN A 119 10.88 -5.54 5.06
N LEU A 120 11.27 -5.12 3.85
CA LEU A 120 11.28 -3.73 3.43
C LEU A 120 9.87 -3.13 3.35
N ILE A 121 8.88 -3.89 2.86
CA ILE A 121 7.47 -3.48 2.86
C ILE A 121 6.99 -3.24 4.30
N CYS A 122 7.29 -4.16 5.21
CA CYS A 122 6.89 -4.03 6.61
C CYS A 122 7.60 -2.86 7.29
N ASP A 123 8.89 -2.65 7.04
CA ASP A 123 9.64 -1.52 7.61
C ASP A 123 9.08 -0.17 7.16
N HIS A 124 8.79 -0.02 5.87
CA HIS A 124 8.17 1.19 5.36
C HIS A 124 6.83 1.47 6.05
N ALA A 125 5.95 0.47 6.15
CA ALA A 125 4.67 0.62 6.84
C ALA A 125 4.82 0.93 8.34
N LEU A 126 5.79 0.30 9.02
CA LEU A 126 6.09 0.56 10.44
C LEU A 126 6.56 2.00 10.68
N PHE A 127 7.40 2.57 9.81
CA PHE A 127 7.84 3.96 9.96
C PHE A 127 6.70 4.97 9.84
N HIS A 128 5.71 4.71 8.97
CA HIS A 128 4.52 5.56 8.88
C HIS A 128 3.63 5.45 10.12
N LEU A 129 3.41 4.24 10.62
CA LEU A 129 2.66 4.03 11.87
C LEU A 129 3.37 4.68 13.09
N GLU A 130 4.70 4.65 13.11
CA GLU A 130 5.49 5.33 14.13
C GLU A 130 5.34 6.85 14.03
N ALA A 131 5.38 7.41 12.82
CA ALA A 131 5.17 8.85 12.61
C ALA A 131 3.78 9.28 13.08
N ASP A 132 2.73 8.52 12.74
CA ASP A 132 1.36 8.75 13.22
C ASP A 132 1.29 8.66 14.75
N LEU A 133 1.90 7.64 15.36
CA LEU A 133 1.91 7.47 16.81
C LEU A 133 2.60 8.64 17.53
N ARG A 134 3.77 9.08 17.05
CA ARG A 134 4.47 10.26 17.58
C ARG A 134 3.61 11.51 17.49
N TRP A 135 2.87 11.68 16.40
CA TRP A 135 1.95 12.80 16.24
C TRP A 135 0.74 12.72 17.19
N LEU A 136 0.16 11.53 17.40
CA LEU A 136 -0.91 11.30 18.37
C LEU A 136 -0.47 11.61 19.79
N GLU A 137 0.75 11.19 20.17
CA GLU A 137 1.33 11.46 21.49
C GLU A 137 1.60 12.95 21.70
N LEU A 138 2.20 13.62 20.71
CA LEU A 138 2.40 15.08 20.75
C LEU A 138 1.06 15.83 20.87
N THR A 139 0.04 15.39 20.14
CA THR A 139 -1.29 16.01 20.19
C THR A 139 -1.93 15.80 21.56
N ALA A 140 -1.89 14.58 22.10
CA ALA A 140 -2.41 14.28 23.43
C ALA A 140 -1.73 15.12 24.53
N ALA A 141 -0.42 15.35 24.43
CA ALA A 141 0.33 16.15 25.40
C ALA A 141 0.01 17.66 25.34
N ARG A 142 -0.64 18.14 24.27
CA ARG A 142 -1.03 19.55 24.09
C ARG A 142 -2.48 19.84 24.46
N LEU A 143 -3.28 18.80 24.66
CA LEU A 143 -4.68 18.89 25.11
C LEU A 143 -4.76 18.77 26.63
#